data_AF-A0A223KUP8-F1
#
_entry.id   AF-A0A223KUP8-F1
#
_cell.length_a   1.000
_cell.length_b   1.000
_cell.length_c   1.000
_cell.angle_alpha   90.00
_cell.angle_beta   90.00
_cell.angle_gamma   90.00
#
_symmetry.space_group_name_H-M   'P 1'
#
loop_
_entity.id
_entity.type
_entity.pdbx_description
1 polymer ?
#
loop_
_entity_poly.entity_id
_entity_poly.type
_entity_poly.pdbx_seq_one_letter_code
_entity_poly.pdbx_strand_id
1 'polypeptide(L)'
;MIEAKVSRKIQGFLTHDDTFLFSSIFLLENRFKEMLRNRFKYVFLDEFQDTTPAGTILLEDIFGTEINIFQKIGDPYQTITYNQPMHFQVVTPRYQDRKIFGSYLFI
;
A
#
# COMPACT_ATOMS: atom_id res chain seq x y z
N MET A 1 16.08 -7.93 26.83
CA MET A 1 15.41 -7.87 25.51
C MET A 1 15.35 -6.46 24.93
N ILE A 2 14.96 -5.44 25.71
CA ILE A 2 14.90 -4.03 25.23
C ILE A 2 16.30 -3.49 24.90
N GLU A 3 17.30 -3.74 25.75
CA GLU A 3 18.69 -3.32 25.52
C GLU A 3 19.27 -3.83 24.19
N ALA A 4 18.97 -5.08 23.82
CA ALA A 4 19.39 -5.64 22.54
C ALA A 4 18.73 -4.93 21.34
N LYS A 5 17.45 -4.55 21.46
CA LYS A 5 16.76 -3.77 20.41
C LYS A 5 17.35 -2.36 20.29
N VAL A 6 17.67 -1.71 21.42
CA VAL A 6 18.27 -0.38 21.45
C VAL A 6 19.70 -0.39 20.90
N SER A 7 20.51 -1.36 21.31
CA SER A 7 21.89 -1.54 20.81
C SER A 7 21.93 -1.73 19.30
N ARG A 8 21.04 -2.56 18.74
CA ARG A 8 20.93 -2.75 17.28
C ARG A 8 20.59 -1.46 16.54
N LYS A 9 19.66 -0.66 17.05
CA LYS A 9 19.30 0.64 16.46
C LYS A 9 20.47 1.63 16.49
N ILE A 10 21.20 1.70 17.60
CA ILE A 10 22.41 2.55 17.73
C ILE A 10 23.48 2.15 16.72
N GLN A 11 23.60 0.86 16.42
CA GLN A 11 24.51 0.32 15.41
C GLN A 11 24.02 0.51 13.96
N GLY A 12 22.84 1.11 13.76
CA GLY A 12 22.27 1.37 12.43
C GLY A 12 21.52 0.20 11.80
N PHE A 13 21.21 -0.87 12.56
CA PHE A 13 20.39 -1.95 12.05
C PHE A 13 18.91 -1.56 12.08
N LEU A 14 18.32 -1.42 10.89
CA LEU A 14 16.90 -1.16 10.71
C LEU A 14 16.13 -2.45 10.45
N THR A 15 14.96 -2.58 11.06
CA THR A 15 14.03 -3.68 10.78
C THR A 15 12.97 -3.25 9.76
N HIS A 16 12.19 -4.23 9.29
CA HIS A 16 11.03 -3.95 8.44
C HIS A 16 10.02 -3.00 9.11
N ASP A 17 9.73 -3.19 10.40
CA ASP A 17 8.83 -2.32 11.16
C ASP A 17 9.35 -0.87 11.24
N ASP A 18 10.67 -0.71 11.32
CA ASP A 18 11.29 0.61 11.36
C ASP A 18 11.09 1.37 10.05
N THR A 19 11.09 0.67 8.92
CA THR A 19 10.79 1.26 7.61
C THR A 19 9.37 1.85 7.59
N PHE A 20 8.37 1.14 8.10
CA PHE A 20 7.00 1.64 8.18
C PHE A 20 6.88 2.82 9.14
N LEU A 21 7.54 2.74 10.30
CA LEU A 21 7.57 3.85 11.26
C LEU A 21 8.16 5.12 10.62
N PHE A 22 9.36 5.04 10.04
CA PHE A 22 9.99 6.20 9.43
C PHE A 22 9.21 6.73 8.23
N SER A 23 8.63 5.84 7.41
CA SER A 23 7.75 6.23 6.31
C SER A 23 6.55 7.02 6.84
N SER A 24 5.87 6.53 7.88
CA SER A 24 4.72 7.25 8.47
C SER A 24 5.10 8.63 9.01
N ILE A 25 6.25 8.77 9.67
CA ILE A 25 6.76 10.06 10.18
C ILE A 25 7.05 11.01 9.01
N PHE A 26 7.74 10.52 7.98
CA PHE A 26 8.07 11.33 6.80
C PHE A 26 6.82 11.81 6.07
N LEU A 27 5.78 10.97 6.02
CA LEU A 27 4.50 11.31 5.40
C LEU A 27 3.63 12.24 6.24
N LEU A 28 4.01 12.61 7.46
CA LEU A 28 3.33 13.70 8.19
C LEU A 28 3.52 15.05 7.49
N GLU A 29 4.61 15.24 6.74
CA GLU A 29 4.85 16.43 5.96
C GLU A 29 4.28 16.30 4.53
N ASN A 30 3.25 17.09 4.22
CA ASN A 30 2.58 17.05 2.91
C ASN A 30 3.52 17.30 1.72
N ARG A 31 4.58 18.09 1.89
CA ARG A 31 5.57 18.36 0.83
C ARG A 31 6.14 17.06 0.25
N PHE A 32 6.37 16.05 1.08
CA PHE A 32 6.91 14.78 0.62
C PHE A 32 5.87 13.96 -0.13
N LYS A 33 4.61 13.98 0.28
CA LYS A 33 3.52 13.40 -0.50
C LYS A 33 3.42 14.06 -1.87
N GLU A 34 3.45 15.39 -1.94
CA GLU A 34 3.42 16.13 -3.20
C GLU A 34 4.61 15.79 -4.12
N MET A 35 5.82 15.69 -3.55
CA MET A 35 7.00 15.27 -4.29
C MET A 35 6.82 13.86 -4.89
N LEU A 36 6.32 12.90 -4.10
CA LEU A 36 6.05 11.54 -4.56
C LEU A 36 4.97 11.51 -5.65
N ARG A 37 3.86 12.22 -5.45
CA ARG A 37 2.76 12.33 -6.41
C ARG A 37 3.20 12.96 -7.74
N ASN A 38 4.11 13.93 -7.68
CA ASN A 38 4.65 14.56 -8.88
C ASN A 38 5.63 13.66 -9.62
N ARG A 39 6.42 12.87 -8.89
CA ARG A 39 7.37 11.93 -9.47
C ARG A 39 6.70 10.69 -10.07
N PHE A 40 5.71 10.13 -9.39
CA PHE A 40 5.07 8.86 -9.76
C PHE A 40 3.63 9.09 -10.22
N LYS A 41 3.44 9.49 -11.47
CA LYS A 41 2.10 9.71 -12.04
C LYS A 41 1.30 8.44 -12.23
N TYR A 42 1.98 7.30 -12.37
CA TYR A 42 1.37 5.98 -12.52
C TYR A 42 1.97 5.05 -11.47
N VAL A 43 1.12 4.42 -10.67
CA VAL A 43 1.52 3.51 -9.60
C VAL A 43 0.68 2.23 -9.75
N PHE A 44 1.37 1.11 -9.87
CA PHE A 44 0.76 -0.21 -9.98
C PHE A 44 1.18 -1.04 -8.76
N LEU A 45 0.21 -1.53 -8.02
CA LEU A 45 0.42 -2.44 -6.90
C LEU A 45 -0.03 -3.83 -7.34
N ASP A 46 0.94 -4.72 -7.50
CA ASP A 46 0.71 -6.14 -7.76
C ASP A 46 0.57 -6.92 -6.44
N GLU A 47 0.02 -8.13 -6.51
CA GLU A 47 -0.24 -9.00 -5.34
C GLU A 47 -1.02 -8.26 -4.23
N PHE A 48 -2.02 -7.48 -4.62
CA PHE A 48 -2.78 -6.64 -3.69
C PHE A 48 -3.43 -7.45 -2.55
N GLN A 49 -3.80 -8.70 -2.81
CA GLN A 49 -4.40 -9.58 -1.81
C GLN A 49 -3.49 -9.88 -0.62
N ASP A 50 -2.17 -9.83 -0.81
CA ASP A 50 -1.17 -10.07 0.24
C ASP A 50 -0.64 -8.76 0.85
N THR A 51 -1.18 -7.60 0.44
CA THR A 51 -0.81 -6.30 1.01
C THR A 51 -1.48 -6.08 2.36
N THR A 52 -0.69 -5.75 3.38
CA THR A 52 -1.21 -5.46 4.72
C THR A 52 -2.14 -4.23 4.74
N PRO A 53 -3.15 -4.17 5.64
CA PRO A 53 -4.03 -3.01 5.77
C PRO A 53 -3.29 -1.70 5.98
N ALA A 54 -2.20 -1.71 6.76
CA ALA A 54 -1.38 -0.52 7.00
C ALA A 54 -0.68 -0.03 5.72
N GLY A 55 -0.16 -0.96 4.90
CA GLY A 55 0.43 -0.64 3.60
C GLY A 55 -0.60 -0.06 2.63
N THR A 56 -1.79 -0.66 2.58
CA THR A 56 -2.90 -0.16 1.74
C THR A 56 -3.30 1.25 2.13
N ILE A 57 -3.53 1.53 3.42
CA ILE A 57 -3.89 2.87 3.90
C ILE A 57 -2.80 3.90 3.56
N LEU A 58 -1.53 3.53 3.73
CA LEU A 58 -0.40 4.40 3.42
C LEU A 58 -0.32 4.72 1.92
N LEU A 59 -0.48 3.73 1.04
CA LEU A 59 -0.43 3.94 -0.40
C LEU A 59 -1.63 4.76 -0.91
N GLU A 60 -2.82 4.53 -0.36
CA GLU A 60 -4.02 5.32 -0.67
C GLU A 60 -3.86 6.79 -0.25
N ASP A 61 -3.32 7.06 0.94
CA ASP A 61 -3.06 8.44 1.41
C ASP A 61 -2.06 9.19 0.49
N ILE A 62 -1.10 8.47 -0.09
CA ILE A 62 -0.12 9.07 -1.00
C ILE A 62 -0.70 9.21 -2.41
N PHE A 63 -1.24 8.15 -3.01
CA PHE A 63 -1.52 8.08 -4.44
C PHE A 63 -3.00 8.04 -4.81
N GLY A 64 -3.91 7.95 -3.84
CA GLY A 64 -5.37 8.02 -4.02
C GLY A 64 -5.86 9.44 -4.34
N THR A 65 -5.21 10.12 -5.28
CA THR A 65 -5.53 11.50 -5.70
C THR A 65 -5.76 11.56 -7.20
N GLU A 66 -6.51 12.55 -7.68
CA GLU A 66 -6.87 12.69 -9.10
C GLU A 66 -5.67 12.92 -10.03
N ILE A 67 -4.52 13.35 -9.50
CA ILE A 67 -3.31 13.62 -10.28
C ILE A 67 -2.43 12.38 -10.47
N ASN A 68 -2.80 11.25 -9.85
CA ASN A 68 -2.11 9.98 -9.95
C ASN A 68 -3.08 8.92 -10.49
N ILE A 69 -2.56 8.03 -11.33
CA ILE A 69 -3.25 6.80 -11.70
C ILE A 69 -2.70 5.70 -10.78
N PHE A 70 -3.49 5.31 -9.79
CA PHE A 70 -3.16 4.25 -8.87
C PHE A 70 -4.03 3.02 -9.15
N GLN A 71 -3.40 1.93 -9.57
CA GLN A 71 -4.08 0.67 -9.89
C GLN A 71 -3.57 -0.45 -9.00
N LYS A 72 -4.51 -1.24 -8.48
CA LYS A 72 -4.24 -2.42 -7.67
C LYS A 72 -4.66 -3.65 -8.46
N ILE A 73 -3.75 -4.62 -8.50
CA ILE A 73 -3.83 -5.85 -9.27
C ILE A 73 -3.58 -6.99 -8.28
N GLY A 74 -4.37 -8.06 -8.41
CA GLY A 74 -4.24 -9.24 -7.56
C GLY A 74 -5.42 -10.18 -7.70
N ASP A 75 -5.31 -11.35 -7.10
CA ASP A 75 -6.34 -12.39 -7.08
C ASP A 75 -6.69 -12.77 -5.63
N PRO A 76 -7.89 -12.44 -5.14
CA PRO A 76 -8.33 -12.84 -3.80
C PRO A 76 -8.24 -14.33 -3.52
N TYR A 77 -8.38 -15.19 -4.55
CA TYR A 77 -8.29 -16.64 -4.42
C TYR A 77 -6.85 -17.16 -4.29
N GLN A 78 -5.85 -16.32 -4.54
CA GLN A 78 -4.43 -16.62 -4.35
C GLN A 78 -3.87 -16.05 -3.04
N THR A 79 -4.72 -15.61 -2.12
CA THR A 79 -4.27 -15.15 -0.80
C THR A 79 -3.61 -16.31 -0.03
N ILE A 80 -2.30 -16.20 0.21
CA ILE A 80 -1.54 -17.21 0.98
C ILE A 80 -1.13 -16.73 2.37
N THR A 81 -1.31 -15.44 2.67
CA THR A 81 -0.96 -14.86 3.97
C THR A 81 -2.00 -15.20 5.03
N TYR A 82 -1.64 -16.08 5.98
CA TYR A 82 -2.50 -16.45 7.12
C TYR A 82 -2.79 -15.25 8.05
N ASN A 83 -4.00 -15.19 8.59
CA ASN A 83 -4.49 -14.17 9.56
C ASN A 83 -4.61 -12.72 9.07
N GLN A 84 -4.49 -12.44 7.77
CA GLN A 84 -5.00 -11.18 7.24
C GLN A 84 -6.49 -11.36 6.92
N PRO A 85 -7.39 -10.44 7.32
CA PRO A 85 -8.77 -10.50 6.85
C PRO A 85 -8.72 -10.43 5.33
N MET A 86 -9.31 -11.42 4.65
CA MET A 86 -9.47 -11.35 3.20
C MET A 86 -10.04 -9.97 2.87
N HIS A 87 -9.35 -9.23 2.01
CA HIS A 87 -9.80 -7.91 1.58
C HIS A 87 -10.97 -8.09 0.61
N PHE A 88 -12.12 -8.55 1.11
CA PHE A 88 -13.38 -8.54 0.37
C PHE A 88 -13.82 -7.09 0.23
N GLN A 89 -13.24 -6.36 -0.72
CA GLN A 89 -13.98 -5.26 -1.31
C GLN A 89 -15.03 -5.89 -2.24
N VAL A 90 -16.28 -5.75 -1.82
CA VAL A 90 -17.53 -6.10 -2.50
C VAL A 90 -17.32 -6.40 -3.99
N VAL A 91 -17.44 -7.68 -4.35
CA VAL A 91 -17.66 -8.10 -5.74
C VAL A 91 -19.01 -7.52 -6.15
N THR A 92 -19.02 -6.31 -6.72
CA THR A 92 -20.24 -5.83 -7.37
C THR A 92 -20.49 -6.72 -8.59
N PRO A 93 -21.71 -7.24 -8.80
CA PRO A 93 -22.04 -8.04 -9.97
C PRO A 93 -22.12 -7.12 -11.19
N ARG A 94 -20.98 -6.67 -11.72
CA ARG A 94 -20.92 -5.87 -12.95
C ARG A 94 -19.73 -6.28 -13.81
N TYR A 95 -19.81 -7.51 -14.30
CA TYR A 95 -19.18 -7.91 -15.57
C TYR A 95 -20.10 -7.65 -16.78
N GLN A 96 -21.07 -6.74 -16.63
CA GLN A 96 -21.87 -6.23 -17.74
C GLN A 96 -21.91 -4.70 -17.61
N ASP A 97 -21.56 -4.03 -18.70
CA ASP A 97 -21.60 -2.57 -18.93
C ASP A 97 -20.43 -1.70 -18.45
N ARG A 98 -19.49 -1.56 -19.39
CA ARG A 98 -18.64 -0.40 -19.73
C ARG A 98 -18.81 0.85 -18.85
N LYS A 99 -17.73 1.23 -18.17
CA LYS A 99 -17.05 2.54 -18.30
C LYS A 99 -15.66 2.44 -17.67
N ILE A 100 -14.63 2.63 -18.49
CA ILE A 100 -13.23 2.63 -18.09
C ILE A 100 -12.96 3.91 -17.29
N PHE A 101 -13.07 3.82 -15.97
CA PHE A 101 -12.31 4.62 -15.02
C PHE A 101 -11.90 3.63 -13.94
N GLY A 102 -10.65 3.16 -14.06
CA GLY A 102 -10.15 1.98 -13.39
C GLY A 102 -10.13 2.15 -11.88
N SER A 103 -10.60 1.12 -11.18
CA SER A 103 -10.35 0.99 -9.74
C SER A 103 -9.77 -0.36 -9.37
N TYR A 104 -10.05 -1.45 -10.10
CA TYR A 104 -9.42 -2.76 -9.83
C TYR A 104 -9.38 -3.60 -11.11
N LEU A 105 -8.25 -4.28 -11.36
CA LEU A 105 -8.13 -5.30 -12.40
C LEU A 105 -7.74 -6.62 -11.73
N PHE A 106 -8.62 -7.60 -11.81
CA PHE A 106 -8.35 -8.97 -11.39
C PHE A 106 -7.83 -9.75 -12.61
N ILE A 107 -6.74 -10.49 -12.44
CA ILE A 107 -6.17 -11.39 -13.47
C ILE A 107 -6.16 -12.82 -12.95
#